data_AF-A0A1F8PP53-F1
#
_entry.id   AF-A0A1F8PP53-F1
#
_cell.length_a   1.000
_cell.length_b   1.000
_cell.length_c   1.000
_cell.angle_alpha   90.00
_cell.angle_beta   90.00
_cell.angle_gamma   90.00
#
_symmetry.space_group_name_H-M   'P 1'
#
loop_
_entity.id
_entity.type
_entity.pdbx_description
1 polymer ?
#
loop_
_entity_poly.entity_id
_entity_poly.type
_entity_poly.pdbx_seq_one_letter_code
_entity_poly.pdbx_strand_id
1 'polypeptide(L)'
;MNWIDIIAIIILILSFFGGLKEGAVKNFFSLVALIIAIPCAGLIYRLIAGLFSFLPGMNWENLIAFFIAMGIISVVLHIIFLLPRGIIRKIWGKGVLYRLLGAVMNVLSASIGMVVLALVLRTYPIISWLEGAVSDSAVLTSLTDMFGFVQALLPGVFHVAVPLV
;
A
#
# COMPACT_ATOMS: atom_id res chain seq x y z
N MET A 1 -19.19 11.91 -6.54
CA MET A 1 -18.38 11.48 -5.37
C MET A 1 -18.96 10.16 -4.90
N ASN A 2 -18.22 9.08 -5.11
CA ASN A 2 -18.61 7.76 -4.66
C ASN A 2 -18.36 7.63 -3.15
N TRP A 3 -19.02 6.69 -2.47
CA TRP A 3 -18.78 6.44 -1.04
C TRP A 3 -17.32 6.01 -0.78
N ILE A 4 -16.65 5.40 -1.76
CA ILE A 4 -15.21 5.10 -1.71
C ILE A 4 -14.34 6.36 -1.67
N ASP A 5 -14.71 7.43 -2.38
CA ASP A 5 -13.96 8.68 -2.33
C ASP A 5 -13.98 9.26 -0.90
N ILE A 6 -15.14 9.17 -0.23
CA ILE A 6 -15.30 9.64 1.15
C ILE A 6 -14.40 8.83 2.09
N ILE A 7 -14.38 7.51 1.95
CA ILE A 7 -13.52 6.63 2.76
C ILE A 7 -12.04 6.93 2.49
N ALA A 8 -11.64 7.07 1.23
CA ALA A 8 -10.26 7.39 0.85
C ALA A 8 -9.80 8.71 1.47
N ILE A 9 -10.64 9.75 1.41
CA ILE A 9 -10.35 11.05 2.04
C ILE A 9 -10.21 10.91 3.55
N ILE A 10 -11.11 10.17 4.22
CA ILE A 10 -11.03 9.91 5.66
C ILE A 10 -9.72 9.19 6.01
N ILE A 11 -9.33 8.17 5.24
CA ILE A 11 -8.07 7.44 5.44
C ILE A 11 -6.87 8.38 5.28
N LEU A 12 -6.86 9.25 4.28
CA LEU A 12 -5.77 10.23 4.07
C LEU A 12 -5.67 11.23 5.22
N ILE A 13 -6.80 11.74 5.70
CA ILE A 13 -6.84 12.66 6.85
C ILE A 13 -6.35 11.96 8.12
N LEU A 14 -6.85 10.76 8.41
CA LEU A 14 -6.40 9.96 9.56
C LEU A 14 -4.91 9.62 9.47
N SER A 15 -4.44 9.31 8.26
CA SER A 15 -3.02 9.07 8.01
C SER A 15 -2.18 10.32 8.27
N PHE A 16 -2.63 11.49 7.86
CA PHE A 16 -1.96 12.76 8.17
C PHE A 16 -1.79 12.98 9.68
N PHE A 17 -2.87 12.80 10.44
CA PHE A 17 -2.83 12.92 11.90
C PHE A 17 -2.02 11.82 12.59
N GLY A 18 -2.06 10.58 12.07
CA GLY A 18 -1.22 9.49 12.53
C GLY A 18 0.27 9.81 12.33
N GLY A 19 0.60 10.38 11.17
CA GLY A 19 1.97 10.72 10.82
C GLY A 19 2.56 11.82 11.69
N LEU A 20 1.74 12.81 12.09
CA LEU A 20 2.12 13.85 13.05
C LEU A 20 2.55 13.27 14.42
N LYS A 21 1.89 12.21 14.88
CA LYS A 21 2.19 11.56 16.17
C LYS A 21 3.42 10.65 16.10
N GLU A 22 3.57 9.93 15.00
CA GLU A 22 4.59 8.91 14.81
C GLU A 22 5.98 9.49 14.46
N GLY A 23 5.99 10.61 13.75
CA GLY A 23 7.18 11.36 13.39
C GLY A 23 7.95 10.85 12.17
N ALA A 24 8.77 11.72 11.58
CA ALA A 24 9.42 11.50 10.29
C ALA A 24 10.18 10.19 10.17
N VAL A 25 11.00 9.84 11.17
CA VAL A 25 11.86 8.65 11.07
C VAL A 25 11.06 7.36 11.05
N LYS A 26 9.97 7.24 11.83
CA LYS A 26 9.10 6.05 11.77
C LYS A 26 8.49 5.91 10.39
N ASN A 27 7.94 7.00 9.87
CA ASN A 27 7.17 6.98 8.64
C ASN A 27 8.08 6.82 7.42
N PHE A 28 9.31 7.32 7.46
CA PHE A 28 10.32 7.07 6.45
C PHE A 28 10.64 5.57 6.33
N PHE A 29 10.96 4.90 7.44
CA PHE A 29 11.24 3.46 7.41
C PHE A 29 10.00 2.64 7.01
N SER A 30 8.81 3.05 7.43
CA SER A 30 7.55 2.42 7.00
C SER A 30 7.34 2.57 5.48
N LEU A 31 7.59 3.76 4.93
CA LEU A 31 7.48 4.04 3.50
C LEU A 31 8.50 3.22 2.70
N VAL A 32 9.76 3.16 3.14
CA VAL A 32 10.80 2.34 2.50
C VAL A 32 10.43 0.86 2.58
N ALA A 33 9.95 0.38 3.72
CA ALA A 33 9.48 -0.99 3.88
C ALA A 33 8.32 -1.29 2.92
N LEU A 34 7.36 -0.37 2.76
CA LEU A 34 6.24 -0.52 1.83
C LEU A 34 6.74 -0.60 0.38
N ILE A 35 7.63 0.31 -0.03
CA ILE A 35 8.17 0.35 -1.39
C ILE A 35 8.92 -0.95 -1.73
N ILE A 36 9.65 -1.54 -0.78
CA ILE A 36 10.33 -2.82 -0.97
C ILE A 36 9.34 -4.00 -0.90
N ALA A 37 8.34 -3.94 -0.02
CA ALA A 37 7.37 -5.00 0.16
C ALA A 37 6.51 -5.22 -1.08
N ILE A 38 6.16 -4.16 -1.83
CA ILE A 38 5.35 -4.23 -3.05
C ILE A 38 5.93 -5.19 -4.11
N PRO A 39 7.16 -4.98 -4.64
CA PRO A 39 7.75 -5.87 -5.63
C PRO A 39 8.00 -7.27 -5.05
N CYS A 40 8.49 -7.37 -3.82
CA CYS A 40 8.74 -8.67 -3.19
C CYS A 40 7.44 -9.49 -3.02
N ALA A 41 6.34 -8.87 -2.60
CA ALA A 41 5.04 -9.51 -2.51
C ALA A 41 4.55 -9.96 -3.88
N GLY A 42 4.72 -9.11 -4.90
CA GLY A 42 4.42 -9.45 -6.29
C GLY A 42 5.22 -10.63 -6.84
N LEU A 43 6.43 -10.90 -6.34
CA LEU A 43 7.19 -12.09 -6.77
C LEU A 43 6.79 -13.36 -5.99
N ILE A 44 6.49 -13.21 -4.70
CA ILE A 44 6.32 -14.36 -3.78
C ILE A 44 4.85 -14.82 -3.70
N TYR A 45 3.88 -13.97 -4.06
CA TYR A 45 2.45 -14.30 -3.87
C TYR A 45 2.04 -15.61 -4.55
N ARG A 46 2.62 -15.97 -5.70
CA ARG A 46 2.31 -17.24 -6.40
C ARG A 46 2.69 -18.49 -5.58
N LEU A 47 3.80 -18.42 -4.85
CA LEU A 47 4.24 -19.51 -3.97
C LEU A 47 3.24 -19.70 -2.82
N ILE A 48 2.77 -18.58 -2.25
CA ILE A 48 1.77 -18.61 -1.18
C ILE A 48 0.40 -19.04 -1.73
N ALA A 49 0.01 -18.59 -2.92
CA ALA A 49 -1.26 -18.96 -3.56
C ALA A 49 -1.39 -20.47 -3.75
N GLY A 50 -0.30 -21.17 -4.07
CA GLY A 50 -0.28 -22.63 -4.16
C GLY A 50 -0.68 -23.33 -2.85
N LEU A 51 -0.37 -22.75 -1.69
CA LEU A 51 -0.80 -23.26 -0.38
C LEU A 51 -2.29 -23.05 -0.12
N PHE A 52 -2.90 -22.07 -0.80
CA PHE A 52 -4.32 -21.71 -0.70
C PHE A 52 -5.19 -22.31 -1.81
N SER A 53 -4.65 -23.25 -2.60
CA SER A 53 -5.37 -23.95 -3.68
C SER A 53 -6.59 -24.75 -3.22
N PHE A 54 -6.78 -24.90 -1.91
CA PHE A 54 -7.98 -25.52 -1.32
C PHE A 54 -9.18 -24.57 -1.26
N LEU A 55 -9.02 -23.26 -1.49
CA LEU A 55 -10.12 -22.29 -1.44
C LEU A 55 -10.97 -22.36 -2.73
N PRO A 56 -12.27 -22.70 -2.63
CA PRO A 56 -13.13 -22.73 -3.80
C PRO A 56 -13.48 -21.29 -4.24
N GLY A 57 -13.02 -20.89 -5.44
CA GLY A 57 -13.47 -19.64 -6.05
C GLY A 57 -12.53 -19.07 -7.10
N MET A 58 -13.02 -18.08 -7.84
CA MET A 58 -12.28 -17.41 -8.91
C MET A 58 -11.16 -16.54 -8.33
N ASN A 59 -9.92 -17.03 -8.33
CA ASN A 59 -8.70 -16.28 -7.96
C ASN A 59 -8.60 -15.75 -6.51
N TRP A 60 -9.45 -16.21 -5.59
CA TRP A 60 -9.37 -15.83 -4.16
C TRP A 60 -7.99 -16.13 -3.55
N GLU A 61 -7.41 -17.26 -3.94
CA GLU A 61 -6.07 -17.68 -3.55
C GLU A 61 -5.01 -16.62 -3.87
N ASN A 62 -5.06 -15.99 -5.06
CA ASN A 62 -4.07 -15.01 -5.50
C ASN A 62 -4.23 -13.68 -4.74
N LEU A 63 -5.48 -13.22 -4.56
CA LEU A 63 -5.77 -12.00 -3.80
C LEU A 63 -5.29 -12.12 -2.36
N ILE A 64 -5.71 -13.19 -1.67
CA ILE A 64 -5.37 -13.42 -0.26
C ILE A 64 -3.87 -13.65 -0.11
N ALA A 65 -3.26 -14.45 -0.99
CA ALA A 65 -1.82 -14.70 -0.97
C ALA A 65 -1.00 -13.43 -1.15
N PHE A 66 -1.44 -12.49 -2.00
CA PHE A 66 -0.75 -11.22 -2.18
C PHE A 66 -0.75 -10.38 -0.90
N PHE A 67 -1.90 -10.22 -0.25
CA PHE A 67 -1.98 -9.47 1.02
C PHE A 67 -1.21 -10.16 2.15
N ILE A 68 -1.26 -11.48 2.23
CA ILE A 68 -0.47 -12.25 3.19
C ILE A 68 1.03 -12.06 2.92
N ALA A 69 1.47 -12.19 1.66
CA ALA A 69 2.87 -12.00 1.28
C ALA A 69 3.35 -10.59 1.66
N MET A 70 2.59 -9.56 1.29
CA MET A 70 2.88 -8.17 1.62
C MET A 70 2.94 -7.94 3.13
N GLY A 71 1.99 -8.50 3.88
CA GLY A 71 1.95 -8.41 5.34
C GLY A 71 3.19 -9.04 5.98
N ILE A 72 3.53 -10.28 5.60
CA ILE A 72 4.70 -10.99 6.12
C ILE A 72 5.99 -10.23 5.81
N ILE A 73 6.18 -9.82 4.55
CA ILE A 73 7.39 -9.10 4.12
C ILE A 73 7.49 -7.75 4.83
N SER A 74 6.38 -7.02 4.97
CA SER A 74 6.33 -5.76 5.70
C SER A 74 6.71 -5.94 7.16
N VAL A 75 6.20 -6.97 7.84
CA VAL A 75 6.56 -7.29 9.23
C VAL A 75 8.05 -7.61 9.36
N VAL A 76 8.60 -8.44 8.46
CA VAL A 76 10.02 -8.78 8.44
C VAL A 76 10.88 -7.52 8.24
N LEU A 77 10.54 -6.66 7.28
CA LEU A 77 11.23 -5.39 7.05
C LEU A 77 11.15 -4.45 8.25
N HIS A 78 10.00 -4.37 8.92
CA HIS A 78 9.83 -3.56 10.12
C HIS A 78 10.72 -4.02 11.27
N ILE A 79 10.90 -5.34 11.43
CA ILE A 79 11.82 -5.93 12.42
C ILE A 79 13.27 -5.57 12.06
N ILE A 80 13.66 -5.70 10.80
CA ILE A 80 15.01 -5.35 10.32
C ILE A 80 15.29 -3.86 10.53
N PHE A 81 14.33 -2.99 10.21
CA PHE A 81 14.48 -1.54 10.37
C PHE A 81 14.35 -1.04 11.81
N LEU A 82 14.03 -1.90 12.77
CA LEU A 82 13.88 -1.53 14.17
C LEU A 82 15.21 -1.02 14.77
N LEU A 83 16.32 -1.65 14.37
CA LEU A 83 17.68 -1.30 14.78
C LEU A 83 18.14 0.09 14.26
N PRO A 84 18.20 0.35 12.94
CA PRO A 84 18.65 1.64 12.43
C PRO A 84 17.70 2.78 12.84
N ARG A 85 16.40 2.49 12.97
CA ARG A 85 15.41 3.46 13.46
C ARG A 85 15.71 3.98 14.86
N GLY A 86 16.18 3.12 15.76
CA GLY A 86 16.56 3.51 17.12
C GLY A 86 17.73 4.50 17.15
N ILE A 87 18.70 4.33 16.25
CA ILE A 87 19.90 5.18 16.15
C ILE A 87 19.53 6.55 15.56
N ILE A 88 18.84 6.55 14.41
CA ILE A 88 18.48 7.79 13.70
C ILE A 88 17.53 8.65 14.53
N ARG A 89 16.61 8.03 15.28
CA ARG A 89 15.68 8.76 16.17
C ARG A 89 16.40 9.50 17.30
N LYS A 90 17.57 9.03 17.75
CA LYS A 90 18.37 9.74 18.76
C LYS A 90 19.09 10.95 18.16
N ILE A 91 19.46 10.89 16.88
CA ILE A 91 20.17 11.96 16.17
C ILE A 91 19.19 13.07 15.74
N TRP A 92 17.97 12.71 15.33
CA TRP A 92 16.96 13.67 14.88
C TRP A 92 16.22 14.35 16.04
N GLY A 93 16.26 15.68 16.09
CA GLY A 93 15.55 16.47 17.10
C GLY A 93 14.02 16.38 17.01
N LYS A 94 13.33 16.51 18.15
CA LYS A 94 11.86 16.46 18.29
C LYS A 94 11.15 17.75 17.83
N GLY A 95 11.57 18.35 16.73
CA GLY A 95 11.01 19.61 16.23
C GLY A 95 9.62 19.46 15.59
N VAL A 96 8.94 20.59 15.36
CA VAL A 96 7.68 20.65 14.59
C VAL A 96 7.89 20.14 13.17
N LEU A 97 9.02 20.48 12.54
CA LEU A 97 9.40 20.01 11.21
C LEU A 97 9.46 18.47 11.14
N TYR A 98 9.94 17.81 12.20
CA TYR A 98 9.98 16.35 12.31
C TYR A 98 8.57 15.72 12.34
N ARG A 99 7.60 16.40 12.93
CA ARG A 99 6.20 15.94 12.94
C ARG A 99 5.54 16.17 11.58
N LEU A 100 5.81 17.31 10.95
CA LEU A 100 5.22 17.66 9.64
C LEU A 100 5.74 16.74 8.53
N LEU A 101 7.05 16.45 8.50
CA LEU A 101 7.63 15.44 7.61
C LEU A 101 7.03 14.06 7.88
N GLY A 102 6.78 13.72 9.16
CA GLY A 102 6.06 12.51 9.52
C GLY A 102 4.66 12.46 8.90
N ALA A 103 3.90 13.55 8.99
CA ALA A 103 2.57 13.66 8.43
C ALA A 103 2.57 13.38 6.92
N VAL A 104 3.44 14.09 6.19
CA VAL A 104 3.57 13.95 4.72
C VAL A 104 3.98 12.53 4.34
N MET A 105 5.01 11.97 4.99
CA MET A 105 5.47 10.60 4.72
C MET A 105 4.37 9.56 4.97
N ASN A 106 3.56 9.73 6.01
CA ASN A 106 2.49 8.78 6.31
C ASN A 106 1.35 8.89 5.30
N VAL A 107 0.98 10.11 4.88
CA VAL A 107 0.02 10.31 3.80
C VAL A 107 0.50 9.64 2.53
N LEU A 108 1.77 9.83 2.14
CA LEU A 108 2.35 9.16 0.98
C LEU A 108 2.29 7.63 1.10
N SER A 109 2.64 7.08 2.26
CA SER A 109 2.54 5.64 2.52
C SER A 109 1.11 5.12 2.38
N ALA A 110 0.13 5.83 2.94
CA ALA A 110 -1.28 5.49 2.82
C ALA A 110 -1.79 5.61 1.38
N SER A 111 -1.39 6.65 0.64
CA SER A 111 -1.71 6.81 -0.78
C SER A 111 -1.17 5.64 -1.61
N ILE A 112 0.09 5.26 -1.41
CA ILE A 112 0.69 4.10 -2.10
C ILE A 112 -0.06 2.82 -1.73
N GLY A 113 -0.37 2.60 -0.45
CA GLY A 113 -1.15 1.45 0.00
C GLY A 113 -2.54 1.38 -0.65
N MET A 114 -3.23 2.52 -0.80
CA MET A 114 -4.51 2.59 -1.50
C MET A 114 -4.38 2.30 -2.99
N VAL A 115 -3.32 2.79 -3.65
CA VAL A 115 -3.04 2.51 -5.06
C VAL A 115 -2.79 1.02 -5.28
N VAL A 116 -1.97 0.41 -4.42
CA VAL A 116 -1.72 -1.04 -4.43
C VAL A 116 -3.04 -1.80 -4.26
N LEU A 117 -3.85 -1.44 -3.26
CA LEU A 117 -5.14 -2.06 -3.02
C LEU A 117 -6.05 -1.94 -4.25
N ALA A 118 -6.14 -0.76 -4.85
CA ALA A 118 -6.94 -0.53 -6.06
C ALA A 118 -6.45 -1.37 -7.24
N LEU A 119 -5.14 -1.43 -7.50
CA LEU A 119 -4.55 -2.23 -8.57
C LEU A 119 -4.82 -3.73 -8.38
N VAL A 120 -4.67 -4.23 -7.14
CA VAL A 120 -4.91 -5.63 -6.80
C VAL A 120 -6.39 -5.99 -6.96
N LEU A 121 -7.31 -5.12 -6.51
CA LEU A 121 -8.75 -5.33 -6.66
C LEU A 121 -9.21 -5.28 -8.13
N ARG A 122 -8.61 -4.42 -8.96
CA ARG A 122 -8.86 -4.39 -10.41
C ARG A 122 -8.31 -5.62 -11.13
N THR A 123 -7.16 -6.14 -10.68
CA THR A 123 -6.54 -7.34 -11.27
C THR A 123 -7.31 -8.62 -10.90
N TYR A 124 -7.86 -8.67 -9.69
CA TYR A 124 -8.64 -9.79 -9.18
C TYR A 124 -10.04 -9.32 -8.79
N PRO A 125 -10.94 -9.11 -9.78
CA PRO A 125 -12.31 -8.66 -9.56
C PRO A 125 -13.17 -9.80 -8.98
N ILE A 126 -12.92 -10.10 -7.70
CA ILE A 126 -13.62 -11.15 -6.97
C ILE A 126 -15.00 -10.66 -6.51
N ILE A 127 -15.11 -9.36 -6.25
CA ILE A 127 -16.31 -8.71 -5.73
C ILE A 127 -16.72 -7.61 -6.72
N SER A 128 -17.72 -7.90 -7.56
CA SER A 128 -18.16 -7.01 -8.64
C SER A 128 -18.61 -5.62 -8.17
N TRP A 129 -19.31 -5.54 -7.03
CA TRP A 129 -19.71 -4.24 -6.46
C TRP A 129 -18.51 -3.41 -5.97
N LEU A 130 -17.43 -4.07 -5.55
CA LEU A 130 -16.22 -3.41 -5.07
C LEU A 130 -15.36 -2.94 -6.24
N GLU A 131 -15.25 -3.75 -7.30
CA GLU A 131 -14.59 -3.36 -8.55
C GLU A 131 -15.25 -2.11 -9.16
N GLY A 132 -16.58 -2.11 -9.29
CA GLY A 132 -17.30 -0.93 -9.79
C GLY A 132 -17.07 0.28 -8.90
N ALA A 133 -17.14 0.11 -7.58
CA ALA A 133 -16.93 1.21 -6.67
C ALA A 133 -15.49 1.80 -6.71
N VAL A 134 -14.47 0.96 -6.92
CA VAL A 134 -13.05 1.37 -7.06
C VAL A 134 -12.78 1.99 -8.42
N SER A 135 -13.45 1.52 -9.47
CA SER A 135 -13.30 2.04 -10.84
C SER A 135 -13.97 3.39 -11.01
N ASP A 136 -15.10 3.61 -10.34
CA ASP A 136 -15.84 4.88 -10.36
C ASP A 136 -15.24 5.96 -9.42
N SER A 137 -14.20 5.62 -8.66
CA SER A 137 -13.56 6.55 -7.71
C SER A 137 -12.60 7.49 -8.42
N ALA A 138 -12.93 8.79 -8.38
CA ALA A 138 -12.06 9.83 -8.91
C ALA A 138 -10.78 9.99 -8.08
N VAL A 139 -10.87 9.79 -6.75
CA VAL A 139 -9.71 9.89 -5.84
C VAL A 139 -8.72 8.75 -6.11
N LEU A 140 -9.19 7.51 -6.20
CA LEU A 140 -8.31 6.38 -6.46
C LEU A 140 -7.70 6.44 -7.86
N THR A 141 -8.45 6.89 -8.86
CA THR A 141 -7.93 7.06 -10.22
C THR A 141 -6.86 8.15 -10.26
N SER A 142 -7.09 9.30 -9.64
CA SER A 142 -6.08 10.35 -9.54
C SER A 142 -4.84 9.90 -8.77
N LEU A 143 -5.00 9.11 -7.70
CA LEU A 143 -3.89 8.52 -6.98
C LEU A 143 -3.12 7.51 -7.85
N THR A 144 -3.80 6.62 -8.60
CA THR A 144 -3.12 5.66 -9.47
C THR A 144 -2.33 6.36 -10.56
N ASP A 145 -2.84 7.46 -11.12
CA ASP A 145 -2.16 8.25 -12.14
C ASP A 145 -0.90 8.93 -11.57
N MET A 146 -1.03 9.55 -10.38
CA MET A 146 0.09 10.22 -9.71
C MET A 146 1.16 9.23 -9.24
N PHE A 147 0.77 8.03 -8.81
CA PHE A 147 1.65 6.98 -8.33
C PHE A 147 1.87 5.87 -9.37
N GLY A 148 1.85 6.19 -10.66
CA GLY A 148 2.03 5.21 -11.75
C GLY A 148 3.31 4.36 -11.64
N PHE A 149 4.35 4.86 -10.96
CA PHE A 149 5.55 4.06 -10.66
C PHE A 149 5.27 2.83 -9.78
N VAL A 150 4.24 2.87 -8.92
CA VAL A 150 3.83 1.73 -8.09
C VAL A 150 3.41 0.56 -8.96
N GLN A 151 2.78 0.85 -10.11
CA GLN A 151 2.45 -0.16 -11.09
C GLN A 151 3.71 -0.79 -11.68
N ALA A 152 4.75 0.01 -11.99
CA ALA A 152 6.03 -0.48 -12.50
C ALA A 152 6.82 -1.32 -11.47
N LEU A 153 6.54 -1.16 -10.17
CA LEU A 153 7.10 -2.00 -9.11
C LEU A 153 6.38 -3.35 -8.99
N LEU A 154 5.16 -3.46 -9.49
CA LEU A 154 4.41 -4.70 -9.48
C LEU A 154 4.75 -5.56 -10.73
N PRO A 155 4.66 -6.89 -10.63
CA PRO A 155 4.85 -7.78 -11.77
C PRO A 155 3.86 -7.51 -12.90
N GLY A 156 4.24 -7.93 -14.12
CA GLY A 156 3.50 -7.66 -15.35
C GLY A 156 1.99 -7.94 -15.35
N VAL A 157 1.54 -8.89 -14.52
CA VAL A 157 0.13 -9.23 -14.35
C VAL A 157 -0.74 -8.08 -13.83
N PHE A 158 -0.15 -7.10 -13.13
CA PHE A 158 -0.85 -5.93 -12.61
C PHE A 158 -0.83 -4.74 -13.58
N HIS A 159 -0.15 -4.86 -14.74
CA HIS A 159 -0.12 -3.80 -15.76
C HIS A 159 -1.40 -3.70 -16.59
N VAL A 160 -2.17 -4.80 -16.69
CA VAL A 160 -3.42 -4.87 -17.49
C VAL A 160 -4.59 -4.11 -16.84
N ALA A 161 -4.46 -3.73 -15.57
CA ALA A 161 -5.51 -3.07 -14.78
C ALA A 161 -5.73 -1.56 -15.10
N VAL A 162 -5.03 -1.01 -16.10
CA VAL A 162 -5.21 0.36 -16.58
C VAL A 162 -5.61 0.29 -18.05
N PRO A 163 -6.80 0.80 -18.45
CA PRO A 163 -7.08 0.98 -19.87
C PRO A 163 -6.06 1.97 -20.42
N LEU A 164 -5.32 1.55 -21.44
CA LEU A 164 -4.44 2.43 -22.21
C LEU A 164 -5.29 3.60 -22.71
N VAL A 165 -5.00 4.80 -22.24
CA VAL A 165 -5.48 6.05 -22.83
C VAL A 165 -4.85 6.22 -24.20
#